data_AF-A0A386THZ8-F1
#
_entry.id   AF-A0A386THZ8-F1
#
_cell.length_a   1.000
_cell.length_b   1.000
_cell.length_c   1.000
_cell.angle_alpha   90.00
_cell.angle_beta   90.00
_cell.angle_gamma   90.00
#
_symmetry.space_group_name_H-M   'P 1'
#
loop_
_entity.id
_entity.type
_entity.pdbx_description
1 polymer ?
#
loop_
_entity_poly.entity_id
_entity_poly.type
_entity_poly.pdbx_seq_one_letter_code
_entity_poly.pdbx_strand_id
1 'polypeptide(L)'
;MTRIIACALATLAPLPALALSCLPHSVEATYQRAAKAEESYVVVQGRLTFDAAALPKTGKVGSNPPEETPLRAQISGKALSEGGFDVPFDQPLMLNVLCFGPWCGSAEEGDVLAFLERKPDGAYALESNPCGGDLFGSPKPAMVDKVIACFQGAECTPVR
;
A
#
# COMPACT_ATOMS: atom_id res chain seq x y z
N MET A 1 60.12 33.00 -6.27
CA MET A 1 60.13 31.77 -5.45
C MET A 1 58.87 31.83 -4.56
N THR A 2 57.72 31.35 -5.04
CA THR A 2 57.09 30.05 -4.69
C THR A 2 56.94 29.93 -3.16
N ARG A 3 55.74 29.87 -2.55
CA ARG A 3 54.74 28.81 -2.72
C ARG A 3 53.33 29.22 -2.28
N ILE A 4 52.37 28.79 -3.11
CA ILE A 4 50.93 28.72 -2.88
C ILE A 4 50.64 27.67 -1.79
N ILE A 5 49.81 28.00 -0.80
CA ILE A 5 49.05 27.00 -0.04
C ILE A 5 47.61 27.52 0.11
N ALA A 6 46.79 27.15 -0.88
CA ALA A 6 45.34 27.12 -0.74
C ALA A 6 44.99 25.82 -0.02
N CYS A 7 44.38 25.89 1.15
CA CYS A 7 43.75 24.73 1.80
C CYS A 7 42.24 24.92 1.71
N ALA A 8 41.67 24.28 0.69
CA ALA A 8 40.24 24.18 0.46
C ALA A 8 39.61 23.36 1.58
N LEU A 9 38.85 24.02 2.45
CA LEU A 9 37.96 23.36 3.40
C LEU A 9 36.74 22.88 2.60
N ALA A 10 36.83 21.66 2.08
CA ALA A 10 35.75 20.98 1.39
C ALA A 10 34.57 20.79 2.35
N THR A 11 33.43 21.36 1.97
CA THR A 11 32.14 21.26 2.64
C THR A 11 31.66 19.81 2.64
N LEU A 12 31.68 19.16 3.81
CA LEU A 12 30.84 17.98 4.08
C LEU A 12 29.39 18.46 4.18
N ALA A 13 28.73 18.65 3.03
CA ALA A 13 27.29 18.82 2.98
C ALA A 13 26.66 17.42 3.16
N PRO A 14 25.88 17.16 4.24
CA PRO A 14 25.07 15.95 4.31
C PRO A 14 24.09 15.97 3.13
N LEU A 15 24.16 14.95 2.28
CA LEU A 15 23.21 14.75 1.19
C LEU A 15 21.79 14.71 1.77
N PRO A 16 20.79 15.29 1.09
CA PRO A 16 19.43 15.33 1.61
C PRO A 16 18.91 13.91 1.79
N ALA A 17 18.52 13.58 3.02
CA ALA A 17 17.60 12.48 3.24
C ALA A 17 16.29 12.88 2.55
N LEU A 18 16.01 12.29 1.39
CA LEU A 18 14.69 12.37 0.76
C LEU A 18 13.74 11.63 1.71
N ALA A 19 13.17 12.36 2.67
CA ALA A 19 12.06 11.86 3.45
C ALA A 19 10.90 11.65 2.47
N LEU A 20 10.39 10.42 2.36
CA LEU A 20 9.15 10.18 1.61
C LEU A 20 8.06 11.08 2.18
N SER A 21 7.67 12.10 1.42
CA SER A 21 6.51 12.93 1.74
C SER A 21 5.25 12.19 1.27
N CYS A 22 4.90 11.10 1.95
CA CYS A 22 3.65 10.41 1.69
C CYS A 22 2.48 11.35 2.04
N LEU A 23 1.46 11.37 1.19
CA LEU A 23 0.15 11.88 1.60
C LEU A 23 -0.40 10.96 2.71
N PRO A 24 -1.24 11.49 3.62
CA PRO A 24 -1.90 10.67 4.63
C PRO A 24 -2.66 9.50 3.97
N HIS A 25 -2.27 8.28 4.35
CA HIS A 25 -2.95 7.07 3.91
C HIS A 25 -4.34 7.02 4.53
N SER A 26 -5.39 7.01 3.69
CA SER A 26 -6.78 7.01 4.13
C SER A 26 -7.64 6.22 3.15
N VAL A 27 -8.71 5.62 3.66
CA VAL A 27 -9.61 4.79 2.84
C VAL A 27 -10.39 5.63 1.84
N GLU A 28 -10.68 6.89 2.15
CA GLU A 28 -11.33 7.84 1.25
C GLU A 28 -10.42 8.17 0.07
N ALA A 29 -9.13 8.45 0.31
CA ALA A 29 -8.18 8.73 -0.76
C ALA A 29 -8.00 7.50 -1.65
N THR A 30 -7.87 6.31 -1.06
CA THR A 30 -7.74 5.06 -1.82
C THR A 30 -9.00 4.74 -2.60
N TYR A 31 -10.19 4.93 -2.03
CA TYR A 31 -11.46 4.74 -2.73
C TYR A 31 -11.59 5.70 -3.91
N GLN A 32 -11.30 7.00 -3.71
CA GLN A 32 -11.35 7.97 -4.80
C GLN A 32 -10.37 7.65 -5.93
N ARG A 33 -9.16 7.18 -5.59
CA ARG A 33 -8.17 6.72 -6.57
C ARG A 33 -8.73 5.53 -7.36
N ALA A 34 -9.18 4.48 -6.67
CA ALA A 34 -9.72 3.26 -7.28
C ALA A 34 -10.95 3.54 -8.15
N ALA A 35 -11.87 4.41 -7.72
CA ALA A 35 -13.08 4.76 -8.46
C ALA A 35 -12.82 5.60 -9.72
N LYS A 36 -11.65 6.26 -9.81
CA LYS A 36 -11.22 7.06 -10.99
C LYS A 36 -10.24 6.31 -11.89
N ALA A 37 -9.82 5.11 -11.48
CA ALA A 37 -8.87 4.30 -12.21
C ALA A 37 -9.51 3.72 -13.48
N GLU A 38 -8.70 3.42 -14.49
CA GLU A 38 -9.17 2.68 -15.67
C GLU A 38 -9.32 1.18 -15.35
N GLU A 39 -8.55 0.71 -14.37
CA GLU A 39 -8.59 -0.65 -13.87
C GLU A 39 -9.83 -0.90 -13.01
N SER A 40 -10.26 -2.16 -12.97
CA SER A 40 -11.40 -2.57 -12.14
C SER A 40 -10.94 -2.90 -10.73
N TYR A 41 -11.65 -2.37 -9.73
CA TYR A 41 -11.36 -2.66 -8.31
C TYR A 41 -12.55 -3.32 -7.61
N VAL A 42 -12.23 -4.22 -6.68
CA VAL A 42 -13.17 -4.83 -5.73
C VAL A 42 -12.68 -4.54 -4.32
N VAL A 43 -13.54 -3.97 -3.48
CA VAL A 43 -13.19 -3.71 -2.07
C VAL A 43 -13.64 -4.88 -1.22
N VAL A 44 -12.74 -5.42 -0.40
CA VAL A 44 -12.99 -6.61 0.42
C VAL A 44 -12.66 -6.33 1.87
N GLN A 45 -13.59 -6.64 2.77
CA GLN A 45 -13.35 -6.77 4.20
C GLN A 45 -13.23 -8.25 4.53
N GLY A 46 -12.10 -8.67 5.10
CA GLY A 46 -11.87 -10.09 5.33
C GLY A 46 -10.57 -10.38 6.05
N ARG A 47 -10.12 -11.63 5.94
CA ARG A 47 -8.86 -12.13 6.49
C ARG A 47 -7.89 -12.44 5.36
N LEU A 48 -6.71 -11.84 5.42
CA LEU A 48 -5.59 -12.08 4.52
C LEU A 48 -4.63 -13.10 5.14
N THR A 49 -4.19 -14.07 4.35
CA THR A 49 -3.19 -15.09 4.75
C THR A 49 -2.14 -15.25 3.66
N PHE A 50 -0.88 -15.36 4.05
CA PHE A 50 0.27 -15.51 3.14
C PHE A 50 1.51 -15.96 3.91
N ASP A 51 2.57 -16.36 3.20
CA ASP A 51 3.84 -16.66 3.86
C ASP A 51 4.58 -15.38 4.27
N ALA A 52 4.45 -14.98 5.53
CA ALA A 52 5.10 -13.79 6.07
C ALA A 52 6.65 -13.86 6.00
N ALA A 53 7.25 -15.04 5.94
CA ALA A 53 8.70 -15.18 5.80
C ALA A 53 9.21 -14.81 4.39
N ALA A 54 8.31 -14.74 3.41
CA ALA A 54 8.61 -14.32 2.03
C ALA A 54 8.55 -12.79 1.82
N LEU A 55 8.21 -12.02 2.85
CA LEU A 55 8.22 -10.55 2.78
C LEU A 55 9.64 -10.00 2.53
N PRO A 56 9.77 -8.84 1.85
CA PRO A 56 11.06 -8.22 1.62
C PRO A 56 11.72 -7.85 2.95
N LYS A 57 13.01 -8.16 3.07
CA LYS A 57 13.79 -7.83 4.27
C LYS A 57 14.17 -6.35 4.24
N THR A 58 13.50 -5.54 5.05
CA THR A 58 13.74 -4.09 5.15
C THR A 58 14.72 -3.75 6.29
N GLY A 59 15.19 -2.50 6.33
CA GLY A 59 15.86 -1.93 7.50
C GLY A 59 17.36 -2.16 7.64
N LYS A 60 18.04 -2.76 6.65
CA LYS A 60 19.51 -2.84 6.62
C LYS A 60 20.08 -1.70 5.80
N VAL A 61 20.90 -0.85 6.42
CA VAL A 61 21.64 0.21 5.70
C VAL A 61 22.49 -0.46 4.60
N GLY A 62 22.25 -0.09 3.34
CA GLY A 62 22.94 -0.65 2.17
C GLY A 62 22.25 -1.85 1.50
N SER A 63 21.07 -2.30 1.97
CA SER A 63 20.27 -3.24 1.19
C SER A 63 19.50 -2.52 0.08
N ASN A 64 19.60 -3.02 -1.15
CA ASN A 64 18.76 -2.59 -2.27
C ASN A 64 17.77 -3.73 -2.56
N PRO A 65 16.61 -3.76 -1.88
CA PRO A 65 15.60 -4.77 -2.16
C PRO A 65 15.08 -4.62 -3.60
N PRO A 66 14.52 -5.70 -4.19
CA PRO A 66 13.79 -5.58 -5.45
C PRO A 66 12.69 -4.52 -5.34
N GLU A 67 12.42 -3.80 -6.43
CA GLU A 67 11.36 -2.78 -6.47
C GLU A 67 9.98 -3.38 -6.18
N GLU A 68 9.78 -4.65 -6.55
CA GLU A 68 8.54 -5.38 -6.32
C GLU A 68 8.83 -6.78 -5.79
N THR A 69 8.07 -7.21 -4.79
CA THR A 69 8.09 -8.58 -4.27
C THR A 69 6.69 -9.17 -4.35
N PRO A 70 6.41 -10.02 -5.37
CA PRO A 70 5.11 -10.67 -5.49
C PRO A 70 5.02 -11.92 -4.59
N LEU A 71 3.95 -12.03 -3.80
CA LEU A 71 3.65 -13.15 -2.91
C LEU A 71 2.29 -13.75 -3.28
N ARG A 72 2.18 -15.08 -3.23
CA ARG A 72 0.85 -15.72 -3.26
C ARG A 72 0.17 -15.55 -1.92
N ALA A 73 -1.08 -15.11 -1.96
CA ALA A 73 -1.91 -14.93 -0.79
C ALA A 73 -3.34 -15.42 -1.05
N GLN A 74 -4.11 -15.53 0.03
CA GLN A 74 -5.54 -15.81 0.00
C GLN A 74 -6.26 -14.74 0.81
N ILE A 75 -7.41 -14.30 0.33
CA ILE A 75 -8.33 -13.46 1.11
C ILE A 75 -9.69 -14.13 1.21
N SER A 76 -10.24 -14.16 2.42
CA SER A 76 -11.56 -14.72 2.72
C SER A 76 -12.39 -13.72 3.52
N GLY A 77 -13.63 -13.45 3.10
CA GLY A 77 -14.46 -12.43 3.72
C GLY A 77 -15.65 -12.05 2.84
N LYS A 78 -15.91 -10.75 2.74
CA LYS A 78 -17.01 -10.21 1.95
C LYS A 78 -16.55 -9.03 1.10
N ALA A 79 -17.07 -8.97 -0.12
CA ALA A 79 -16.89 -7.84 -1.02
C ALA A 79 -17.98 -6.79 -0.80
N LEU A 80 -17.63 -5.54 -1.11
CA LEU A 80 -18.53 -4.39 -1.04
C LEU A 80 -19.55 -4.43 -2.18
N SER A 81 -20.81 -4.18 -1.84
CA SER A 81 -21.94 -4.00 -2.75
C SER A 81 -22.80 -2.81 -2.30
N GLU A 82 -23.94 -2.58 -2.98
CA GLU A 82 -24.95 -1.59 -2.56
C GLU A 82 -25.43 -1.79 -1.11
N GLY A 83 -25.48 -3.05 -0.64
CA GLY A 83 -25.86 -3.41 0.73
C GLY A 83 -24.72 -3.31 1.76
N GLY A 84 -23.52 -2.89 1.34
CA GLY A 84 -22.31 -2.93 2.16
C GLY A 84 -21.51 -4.21 1.93
N PHE A 85 -20.80 -4.69 2.96
CA PHE A 85 -20.00 -5.92 2.86
C PHE A 85 -20.88 -7.16 3.07
N ASP A 86 -21.54 -7.62 2.00
CA ASP A 86 -22.53 -8.72 2.03
C ASP A 86 -22.30 -9.83 1.00
N VAL A 87 -21.52 -9.58 -0.07
CA VAL A 87 -21.20 -10.57 -1.11
C VAL A 87 -20.06 -11.47 -0.63
N PRO A 88 -20.24 -12.80 -0.50
CA PRO A 88 -19.15 -13.70 -0.12
C PRO A 88 -17.96 -13.59 -1.08
N PHE A 89 -16.75 -13.52 -0.53
CA PHE A 89 -15.52 -13.41 -1.31
C PHE A 89 -14.45 -14.31 -0.71
N ASP A 90 -13.98 -15.29 -1.47
CA ASP A 90 -12.91 -16.21 -1.09
C ASP A 90 -12.07 -16.53 -2.32
N GLN A 91 -10.95 -15.83 -2.49
CA GLN A 91 -10.17 -15.88 -3.73
C GLN A 91 -8.66 -15.87 -3.45
N PRO A 92 -7.87 -16.60 -4.26
CA PRO A 92 -6.43 -16.41 -4.30
C PRO A 92 -6.10 -15.06 -4.95
N LEU A 93 -5.01 -14.45 -4.51
CA LEU A 93 -4.51 -13.19 -5.06
C LEU A 93 -2.99 -13.14 -5.06
N MET A 94 -2.44 -12.19 -5.81
CA MET A 94 -1.04 -11.79 -5.74
C MET A 94 -0.90 -10.54 -4.87
N LEU A 95 -0.24 -10.68 -3.72
CA LEU A 95 0.15 -9.56 -2.88
C LEU A 95 1.47 -9.01 -3.43
N ASN A 96 1.47 -7.79 -3.96
CA ASN A 96 2.68 -7.14 -4.44
C ASN A 96 3.17 -6.11 -3.41
N VAL A 97 4.32 -6.39 -2.79
CA VAL A 97 4.95 -5.47 -1.86
C VAL A 97 5.98 -4.65 -2.62
N LEU A 98 5.71 -3.35 -2.76
CA LEU A 98 6.57 -2.41 -3.46
C LEU A 98 7.62 -1.80 -2.53
N CYS A 99 8.78 -1.50 -3.10
CA CYS A 99 9.87 -0.80 -2.45
C CYS A 99 10.23 0.47 -3.21
N PHE A 100 10.24 1.61 -2.51
CA PHE A 100 10.72 2.89 -3.03
C PHE A 100 12.12 3.13 -2.46
N GLY A 101 13.15 2.64 -3.16
CA GLY A 101 14.52 2.62 -2.65
C GLY A 101 14.65 1.69 -1.43
N PRO A 102 15.16 2.15 -0.28
CA PRO A 102 15.35 1.31 0.90
C PRO A 102 14.07 1.04 1.72
N TRP A 103 12.96 1.72 1.41
CA TRP A 103 11.68 1.58 2.11
C TRP A 103 10.76 0.66 1.33
N CYS A 104 10.22 -0.37 1.98
CA CYS A 104 9.19 -1.23 1.38
C CYS A 104 7.86 -1.08 2.10
N GLY A 105 6.78 -1.43 1.41
CA GLY A 105 5.48 -1.64 2.00
C GLY A 105 5.53 -2.74 3.07
N SER A 106 4.46 -2.80 3.85
CA SER A 106 4.29 -3.80 4.89
C SER A 106 2.95 -4.50 4.73
N ALA A 107 2.89 -5.76 5.12
CA ALA A 107 1.67 -6.52 5.18
C ALA A 107 1.76 -7.44 6.40
N GLU A 108 0.64 -7.64 7.05
CA GLU A 108 0.48 -8.59 8.14
C GLU A 108 -0.68 -9.51 7.81
N GLU A 109 -0.59 -10.77 8.24
CA GLU A 109 -1.74 -11.67 8.19
C GLU A 109 -2.81 -11.22 9.18
N GLY A 110 -4.08 -11.53 8.88
CA GLY A 110 -5.20 -11.23 9.76
C GLY A 110 -6.26 -10.38 9.09
N ASP A 111 -6.99 -9.62 9.91
CA ASP A 111 -8.17 -8.88 9.45
C ASP A 111 -7.74 -7.63 8.66
N VAL A 112 -8.32 -7.45 7.48
CA VAL A 112 -7.95 -6.42 6.52
C VAL A 112 -9.17 -5.77 5.88
N LEU A 113 -8.98 -4.55 5.41
CA LEU A 113 -9.80 -3.89 4.39
C LEU A 113 -8.88 -3.64 3.19
N ALA A 114 -9.20 -4.25 2.06
CA ALA A 114 -8.31 -4.32 0.90
C ALA A 114 -9.02 -3.84 -0.37
N PHE A 115 -8.31 -3.08 -1.20
CA PHE A 115 -8.74 -2.66 -2.51
C PHE A 115 -8.05 -3.54 -3.55
N LEU A 116 -8.75 -4.57 -4.02
CA LEU A 116 -8.18 -5.55 -4.94
C LEU A 116 -8.36 -5.06 -6.37
N GLU A 117 -7.26 -4.92 -7.10
CA GLU A 117 -7.33 -4.73 -8.56
C GLU A 117 -7.70 -6.08 -9.19
N ARG A 118 -8.71 -6.08 -10.06
CA ARG A 118 -9.10 -7.22 -10.88
C ARG A 118 -8.45 -7.09 -12.25
N LYS A 119 -7.48 -7.97 -12.51
CA LYS A 119 -6.75 -8.03 -13.77
C LYS A 119 -7.66 -8.52 -14.92
N PRO A 120 -7.31 -8.23 -16.19
CA PRO A 120 -8.09 -8.66 -17.36
C PRO A 120 -8.28 -10.18 -17.49
N ASP A 121 -7.34 -10.96 -16.98
CA ASP A 121 -7.40 -12.44 -16.94
C ASP A 121 -8.26 -12.99 -15.78
N GLY A 122 -8.82 -12.10 -14.95
CA GLY A 122 -9.64 -12.43 -13.80
C GLY A 122 -8.87 -12.64 -12.50
N ALA A 123 -7.53 -12.56 -12.50
CA ALA A 123 -6.73 -12.64 -11.29
C ALA A 123 -6.89 -11.36 -10.44
N TYR A 124 -6.67 -11.51 -9.12
CA TYR A 124 -6.68 -10.38 -8.19
C TYR A 124 -5.26 -10.01 -7.78
N ALA A 125 -4.99 -8.71 -7.71
CA ALA A 125 -3.76 -8.15 -7.18
C ALA A 125 -4.08 -7.22 -5.99
N LEU A 126 -3.23 -7.27 -4.98
CA LEU A 126 -3.26 -6.40 -3.81
C LEU A 126 -1.89 -5.74 -3.67
N GLU A 127 -1.85 -4.41 -3.66
CA GLU A 127 -0.60 -3.68 -3.51
C GLU A 127 -0.40 -3.17 -2.08
N SER A 128 0.82 -3.30 -1.56
CA SER A 128 1.28 -2.55 -0.39
C SER A 128 2.57 -1.82 -0.73
N ASN A 129 2.66 -0.54 -0.37
CA ASN A 129 3.83 0.28 -0.62
C ASN A 129 4.18 1.11 0.63
N PRO A 130 5.35 1.77 0.68
CA PRO A 130 5.80 2.52 1.86
C PRO A 130 4.85 3.65 2.30
N CYS A 131 3.95 4.10 1.42
CA CYS A 131 2.96 5.13 1.71
C CYS A 131 1.56 4.56 2.04
N GLY A 132 1.44 3.24 2.17
CA GLY A 132 0.22 2.56 2.62
C GLY A 132 -0.51 1.76 1.55
N GLY A 133 -0.43 2.12 0.27
CA GLY A 133 -1.03 1.32 -0.82
C GLY A 133 -2.52 0.99 -0.65
N ASP A 134 -2.89 -0.22 -1.04
CA ASP A 134 -4.29 -0.69 -1.13
C ASP A 134 -4.69 -1.64 0.01
N LEU A 135 -3.82 -1.76 1.02
CA LEU A 135 -3.99 -2.66 2.15
C LEU A 135 -4.11 -1.87 3.46
N PHE A 136 -5.23 -2.06 4.15
CA PHE A 136 -5.44 -1.54 5.50
C PHE A 136 -5.53 -2.71 6.48
N GLY A 137 -4.47 -2.95 7.24
CA GLY A 137 -4.44 -3.95 8.30
C GLY A 137 -5.22 -3.53 9.54
N SER A 138 -5.91 -4.49 10.18
CA SER A 138 -6.74 -4.29 11.37
C SER A 138 -7.65 -3.06 11.27
N PRO A 139 -8.52 -2.99 10.23
CA PRO A 139 -9.31 -1.80 9.95
C PRO A 139 -10.27 -1.48 11.11
N LYS A 140 -10.32 -0.21 11.51
CA LYS A 140 -11.29 0.25 12.51
C LYS A 140 -12.69 0.27 11.89
N PRO A 141 -13.78 0.06 12.68
CA PRO A 141 -15.14 0.13 12.17
C PRO A 141 -15.44 1.43 11.38
N ALA A 142 -14.93 2.57 11.86
CA ALA A 142 -15.11 3.86 11.18
C ALA A 142 -14.51 3.90 9.75
N MET A 143 -13.45 3.13 9.47
CA MET A 143 -12.88 3.04 8.12
C MET A 143 -13.80 2.27 7.18
N VAL A 144 -14.39 1.18 7.68
CA VAL A 144 -15.37 0.36 6.95
C VAL A 144 -16.60 1.18 6.62
N ASP A 145 -17.14 1.89 7.62
CA ASP A 145 -18.29 2.80 7.45
C ASP A 145 -17.98 3.90 6.43
N LYS A 146 -16.76 4.45 6.44
CA LYS A 146 -16.36 5.47 5.48
C LYS A 146 -16.30 4.96 4.05
N VAL A 147 -15.78 3.76 3.83
CA VAL A 147 -15.79 3.15 2.49
C VAL A 147 -17.20 2.89 2.00
N ILE A 148 -18.10 2.40 2.86
CA ILE A 148 -19.51 2.21 2.51
C ILE A 148 -20.15 3.56 2.12
N ALA A 149 -19.92 4.61 2.91
CA ALA A 149 -20.42 5.94 2.62
C ALA A 149 -19.89 6.50 1.28
N CYS A 150 -18.59 6.32 1.02
CA CYS A 150 -17.98 6.67 -0.27
C CYS A 150 -18.64 5.93 -1.44
N PHE A 151 -18.91 4.64 -1.27
CA PHE A 151 -19.57 3.81 -2.28
C PHE A 151 -21.01 4.23 -2.56
N GLN A 152 -21.73 4.65 -1.52
CA GLN A 152 -23.10 5.15 -1.62
C GLN A 152 -23.21 6.60 -2.12
N GLY A 153 -22.09 7.22 -2.51
CA GLY A 153 -22.07 8.59 -3.04
C GLY A 153 -22.17 9.69 -1.98
N ALA A 154 -22.00 9.37 -0.70
CA ALA A 154 -21.88 10.36 0.36
C ALA A 154 -20.49 11.06 0.30
N GLU A 155 -20.26 12.02 1.20
CA GLU A 155 -19.02 12.77 1.23
C GLU A 155 -17.81 11.85 1.48
N CYS A 156 -16.93 11.74 0.48
CA CYS A 156 -15.75 10.90 0.48
C CYS A 156 -14.46 11.73 0.54
N THR A 157 -14.39 12.75 1.40
CA THR A 157 -13.22 13.64 1.49
C THR A 157 -12.11 13.00 2.35
N PRO A 158 -10.86 12.88 1.84
CA PRO A 158 -9.73 12.40 2.63
C PRO A 158 -9.47 13.26 3.86
N VAL A 159 -9.17 12.61 4.98
CA VAL A 159 -8.73 13.28 6.21
C VAL A 159 -7.37 13.93 5.94
N ARG A 160 -7.24 15.21 6.30
CA ARG A 160 -6.04 16.02 6.04
C ARG A 160 -4.99 15.86 7.14
#